data_AF-A0AAV1YJ47-F1
#
_entry.id   AF-A0AAV1YJ47-F1
#
_cell.length_a   1.000
_cell.length_b   1.000
_cell.length_c   1.000
_cell.angle_alpha   90.00
_cell.angle_beta   90.00
_cell.angle_gamma   90.00
#
_symmetry.space_group_name_H-M   'P 1'
#
loop_
_entity.id
_entity.type
_entity.pdbx_description
1 polymer ?
#
loop_
_entity_poly.entity_id
_entity_poly.type
_entity_poly.pdbx_seq_one_letter_code
_entity_poly.pdbx_strand_id
1 'polypeptide(L)'
;MASTLPSLSSTSSSLLTHTFTANSNGPNKSAGFLVFAQKKTKKIRKIILKEDVDFLGKKGSLVDVRAGFYRNFLHPTGKASIVTPQLLKEMKVEEERIDAEKRRVLEEAQQLALIFETVGAFKVKRKGGKGKQIFGSVTAQDLVDIIKAQLQREVDKRIVELPEIRETGEYIAELKLHPEVTARVKVNVFAN
;
A
#
# COMPACT_ATOMS: atom_id res chain seq x y z
N MET A 1 -57.52 7.83 40.69
CA MET A 1 -57.82 8.57 41.93
C MET A 1 -56.51 9.19 42.39
N ALA A 2 -56.25 10.48 42.46
CA ALA A 2 -57.02 11.72 42.38
C ALA A 2 -55.94 12.82 42.09
N SER A 3 -56.14 13.74 41.13
CA SER A 3 -56.43 15.17 41.38
C SER A 3 -55.46 15.82 42.39
N THR A 4 -54.75 16.92 42.12
CA THR A 4 -55.28 18.24 41.77
C THR A 4 -54.10 19.22 41.58
N LEU A 5 -54.19 20.08 40.57
CA LEU A 5 -53.50 21.38 40.50
C LEU A 5 -53.84 22.26 41.72
N PRO A 6 -52.99 23.25 42.02
CA PRO A 6 -53.55 24.56 42.33
C PRO A 6 -52.90 25.68 41.50
N SER A 7 -53.79 26.44 40.87
CA SER A 7 -53.60 27.83 40.48
C SER A 7 -53.72 28.75 41.70
N LEU A 8 -53.08 29.93 41.63
CA LEU A 8 -53.56 31.29 42.03
C LEU A 8 -52.31 32.17 42.31
N SER A 9 -52.08 33.20 41.50
CA SER A 9 -52.32 34.64 41.80
C SER A 9 -51.44 35.19 42.93
N SER A 10 -50.94 36.42 43.00
CA SER A 10 -50.92 37.67 42.23
C SER A 10 -50.19 38.66 43.17
N THR A 11 -49.70 39.80 42.66
CA THR A 11 -49.22 40.99 43.41
C THR A 11 -47.85 40.82 44.12
N SER A 12 -46.90 41.76 44.14
CA SER A 12 -46.75 43.11 43.61
C SER A 12 -45.29 43.56 43.82
N SER A 13 -44.83 44.48 42.97
CA SER A 13 -43.84 45.53 43.24
C SER A 13 -42.48 45.20 43.88
N SER A 14 -41.42 45.40 43.09
CA SER A 14 -40.47 46.48 43.41
C SER A 14 -39.65 46.87 42.18
N LEU A 15 -40.02 48.03 41.63
CA LEU A 15 -39.31 48.78 40.62
C LEU A 15 -37.93 49.19 41.14
N LEU A 16 -36.86 48.68 40.53
CA LEU A 16 -35.56 49.36 40.53
C LEU A 16 -35.44 50.12 39.21
N THR A 17 -35.89 51.36 39.28
CA THR A 17 -35.68 52.39 38.27
C THR A 17 -34.19 52.74 38.23
N HIS A 18 -33.46 52.16 37.29
CA HIS A 18 -32.23 52.80 36.82
C HIS A 18 -32.64 53.89 35.84
N THR A 19 -32.65 55.13 36.34
CA THR A 19 -32.78 56.34 35.54
C THR A 19 -31.59 56.42 34.60
N PHE A 20 -31.79 56.01 33.34
CA PHE A 20 -30.89 56.39 32.28
C PHE A 20 -31.08 57.87 32.02
N THR A 21 -30.15 58.67 32.55
CA THR A 21 -29.94 60.05 32.15
C THR A 21 -29.74 60.10 30.65
N ALA A 22 -30.73 60.66 29.94
CA ALA A 22 -30.58 61.11 28.58
C ALA A 22 -29.63 62.31 28.58
N ASN A 23 -28.37 62.09 28.22
CA ASN A 23 -27.47 63.18 27.84
C ASN A 23 -27.50 63.35 26.32
N SER A 24 -27.87 64.56 25.93
CA SER A 24 -28.11 65.05 24.58
C SER A 24 -26.86 65.09 23.70
N ASN A 25 -27.08 64.75 22.43
CA ASN A 25 -26.41 65.31 21.24
C ASN A 25 -24.88 65.17 21.16
N GLY A 26 -24.42 63.98 20.78
CA GLY A 26 -23.17 63.80 20.03
C GLY A 26 -23.49 63.59 18.53
N PRO A 27 -22.66 64.10 17.59
CA PRO A 27 -22.93 63.94 16.17
C PRO A 27 -22.96 62.46 15.81
N ASN A 28 -24.06 62.03 15.20
CA ASN A 28 -24.27 60.71 14.61
C ASN A 28 -23.21 60.46 13.52
N LYS A 29 -21.99 60.09 13.91
CA LYS A 29 -21.04 59.45 13.01
C LYS A 29 -21.46 58.00 12.94
N SER A 30 -22.36 57.69 12.01
CA SER A 30 -22.44 56.36 11.42
C SER A 30 -21.03 56.02 10.96
N ALA A 31 -20.28 55.28 11.78
CA ALA A 31 -19.03 54.69 11.37
C ALA A 31 -19.39 53.72 10.25
N GLY A 32 -19.33 54.21 9.01
CA GLY A 32 -19.54 53.39 7.84
C GLY A 32 -18.58 52.23 7.96
N PHE A 33 -19.10 51.00 7.97
CA PHE A 33 -18.27 49.82 7.76
C PHE A 33 -17.56 50.04 6.43
N LEU A 34 -16.26 50.35 6.48
CA LEU A 34 -15.44 50.50 5.30
C LEU A 34 -15.25 49.07 4.77
N VAL A 35 -16.16 48.65 3.89
CA VAL A 35 -16.10 47.35 3.22
C VAL A 35 -14.92 47.41 2.26
N PHE A 36 -13.75 46.99 2.74
CA PHE A 36 -12.63 46.72 1.86
C PHE A 36 -13.01 45.54 0.98
N ALA A 37 -13.15 45.79 -0.33
CA ALA A 37 -13.35 44.73 -1.31
C ALA A 37 -12.15 43.77 -1.26
N GLN A 38 -12.32 42.62 -0.63
CA GLN A 38 -11.30 41.59 -0.61
C GLN A 38 -11.25 40.91 -1.99
N LYS A 39 -10.05 40.86 -2.58
CA LYS A 39 -9.79 40.13 -3.82
C LYS A 39 -10.19 38.66 -3.63
N LYS A 40 -11.00 38.12 -4.54
CA LYS A 40 -11.47 36.73 -4.49
C LYS A 40 -10.29 35.75 -4.64
N THR A 41 -10.00 34.98 -3.60
CA THR A 41 -8.98 33.91 -3.65
C THR A 41 -9.63 32.54 -3.82
N LYS A 42 -9.11 31.73 -4.75
CA LYS A 42 -9.59 30.36 -4.98
C LYS A 42 -9.11 29.48 -3.82
N LYS A 43 -10.04 28.86 -3.08
CA LYS A 43 -9.70 27.89 -2.03
C LYS A 43 -9.27 26.56 -2.66
N ILE A 44 -8.09 26.08 -2.29
CA ILE A 44 -7.50 24.82 -2.74
C ILE A 44 -7.57 23.81 -1.58
N ARG A 45 -7.77 22.53 -1.87
CA ARG A 45 -7.77 21.41 -0.92
C ARG A 45 -6.88 20.29 -1.43
N LYS A 46 -6.08 19.73 -0.51
CA LYS A 46 -5.31 18.51 -0.76
C LYS A 46 -6.20 17.30 -0.57
N ILE A 47 -6.24 16.44 -1.58
CA ILE A 47 -7.07 15.24 -1.58
C ILE A 47 -6.26 14.04 -2.04
N ILE A 48 -6.73 12.85 -1.65
CA ILE A 48 -6.23 11.57 -2.13
C ILE A 48 -7.33 10.94 -2.98
N LEU A 49 -7.00 10.54 -4.21
CA LEU A 49 -7.95 9.88 -5.10
C LEU A 49 -8.13 8.42 -4.68
N LYS A 50 -9.38 7.97 -4.54
CA LYS A 50 -9.74 6.58 -4.26
C LYS A 50 -9.97 5.75 -5.52
N GLU A 51 -10.28 6.43 -6.61
CA GLU A 51 -10.52 5.85 -7.93
C GLU A 51 -9.67 6.57 -8.97
N ASP A 52 -9.52 5.96 -10.13
CA ASP A 52 -8.97 6.66 -11.30
C ASP A 52 -9.96 7.72 -11.76
N VAL A 53 -9.48 8.93 -12.01
CA VAL A 53 -10.30 10.04 -12.47
C VAL A 53 -9.58 10.72 -13.62
N ASP A 54 -10.27 10.75 -14.75
CA ASP A 54 -9.82 11.46 -15.95
C ASP A 54 -9.38 12.89 -15.57
N PHE A 55 -8.25 13.33 -16.12
CA PHE A 55 -7.63 14.65 -15.88
C PHE A 55 -6.98 14.90 -14.51
N LEU A 56 -7.20 14.05 -13.49
CA LEU A 56 -6.55 14.20 -12.17
C LEU A 56 -5.44 13.18 -11.94
N GLY A 57 -5.63 11.94 -12.41
CA GLY A 57 -4.66 10.87 -12.30
C GLY A 57 -5.22 9.60 -11.65
N LYS A 58 -4.32 8.65 -11.41
CA LYS A 58 -4.65 7.31 -10.94
C LYS A 58 -5.06 7.28 -9.47
N LYS A 59 -5.77 6.22 -9.09
CA LYS A 59 -6.05 5.86 -7.69
C LYS A 59 -4.79 5.95 -6.83
N GLY A 60 -4.91 6.59 -5.66
CA GLY A 60 -3.81 6.79 -4.71
C GLY A 60 -2.96 8.04 -4.95
N SER A 61 -3.30 8.87 -5.95
CA SER A 61 -2.56 10.11 -6.22
C SER A 61 -2.95 11.23 -5.26
N LEU A 62 -1.94 11.93 -4.72
CA LEU A 62 -2.10 13.13 -3.91
C LEU A 62 -2.22 14.35 -4.83
N VAL A 63 -3.39 15.00 -4.86
CA VAL A 63 -3.64 16.12 -5.78
C VAL A 63 -4.28 17.32 -5.08
N ASP A 64 -3.88 18.51 -5.53
CA ASP A 64 -4.42 19.78 -5.06
C ASP A 64 -5.57 20.22 -5.97
N VAL A 65 -6.80 20.17 -5.45
CA VAL A 65 -8.02 20.51 -6.21
C VAL A 65 -8.72 21.73 -5.63
N ARG A 66 -9.58 22.36 -6.44
CA ARG A 66 -10.44 23.44 -5.95
C ARG A 66 -11.44 22.89 -4.93
N ALA A 67 -11.65 23.63 -3.84
CA ALA A 67 -12.53 23.19 -2.74
C ALA A 67 -13.97 22.89 -3.20
N GLY A 68 -14.48 23.64 -4.19
CA GLY A 68 -15.80 23.41 -4.77
C GLY A 68 -15.89 22.12 -5.59
N PHE A 69 -14.81 21.78 -6.31
CA PHE A 69 -14.75 20.55 -7.11
C PHE A 69 -14.73 19.30 -6.23
N TYR A 70 -13.97 19.34 -5.12
CA TYR A 70 -14.03 18.28 -4.12
C TYR A 70 -15.44 18.13 -3.52
N ARG A 71 -16.03 19.22 -3.01
CA ARG A 71 -17.31 19.17 -2.30
C ARG A 71 -18.49 18.77 -3.19
N ASN A 72 -18.53 19.23 -4.43
CA ASN A 72 -19.68 19.03 -5.30
C ASN A 72 -19.58 17.77 -6.15
N PHE A 73 -18.37 17.32 -6.49
CA PHE A 73 -18.17 16.18 -7.39
C PHE A 73 -17.47 15.03 -6.67
N LEU A 74 -16.21 15.20 -6.25
CA LEU A 74 -15.38 14.07 -5.80
C LEU A 74 -15.83 13.45 -4.48
N HIS A 75 -16.35 14.25 -3.55
CA HIS A 75 -16.83 13.77 -2.25
C HIS A 75 -18.17 13.03 -2.35
N PRO A 76 -19.21 13.58 -2.99
CA PRO A 76 -20.49 12.86 -3.17
C PRO A 76 -20.34 11.57 -3.99
N THR A 77 -19.46 11.55 -4.99
CA THR A 77 -19.22 10.34 -5.81
C THR A 77 -18.27 9.36 -5.15
N GLY A 78 -17.74 9.64 -3.95
CA GLY A 78 -16.80 8.76 -3.24
C GLY A 78 -15.41 8.62 -3.88
N LYS A 79 -15.10 9.44 -4.90
CA LYS A 79 -13.88 9.34 -5.72
C LYS A 79 -12.63 9.88 -5.03
N ALA A 80 -12.77 10.68 -3.97
CA ALA A 80 -11.63 11.23 -3.24
C ALA A 80 -11.89 11.33 -1.72
N SER A 81 -10.80 11.37 -0.94
CA SER A 81 -10.82 11.66 0.49
C SER A 81 -9.96 12.88 0.81
N ILE A 82 -10.30 13.60 1.88
CA ILE A 82 -9.43 14.66 2.40
C ILE A 82 -8.16 14.04 2.96
N VAL A 83 -7.05 14.68 2.64
CA VAL A 83 -5.74 14.34 3.21
C VAL A 83 -5.67 14.97 4.59
N THR A 84 -5.84 14.16 5.63
CA THR A 84 -5.58 14.56 7.01
C THR A 84 -4.13 14.24 7.37
N PRO A 85 -3.51 14.98 8.31
CA PRO A 85 -2.16 14.67 8.76
C PRO A 85 -2.06 13.28 9.43
N GLN A 86 -3.17 12.77 9.98
CA GLN A 86 -3.26 11.40 10.49
C GLN A 86 -3.21 10.38 9.35
N LEU A 87 -4.04 10.55 8.32
CA LEU A 87 -4.06 9.68 7.15
C LEU A 87 -2.70 9.63 6.44
N LEU A 88 -2.00 10.76 6.34
CA LEU A 88 -0.64 10.79 5.78
C LEU A 88 0.36 9.96 6.60
N LYS A 89 0.23 9.95 7.93
CA LYS A 89 1.11 9.14 8.77
C LYS A 89 0.78 7.66 8.62
N GLU A 90 -0.50 7.31 8.63
CA GLU A 90 -0.97 5.93 8.43
C GLU A 90 -0.50 5.37 7.09
N MET A 91 -0.62 6.14 6.01
CA MET A 91 -0.13 5.74 4.68
C MET A 91 1.38 5.50 4.68
N LYS A 92 2.17 6.38 5.31
CA LYS A 92 3.62 6.20 5.40
C LYS A 92 4.01 4.96 6.18
N VAL A 93 3.33 4.69 7.30
CA VAL A 93 3.58 3.49 8.10
C VAL A 93 3.25 2.23 7.30
N GLU A 94 2.15 2.25 6.54
CA GLU A 94 1.77 1.12 5.69
C GLU A 94 2.76 0.93 4.53
N GLU A 95 3.19 2.01 3.88
CA GLU A 95 4.23 1.98 2.83
C GLU A 95 5.56 1.43 3.37
N GLU A 96 6.01 1.91 4.53
CA GLU A 96 7.21 1.43 5.21
C GLU A 96 7.11 -0.04 5.58
N ARG A 97 5.94 -0.50 6.03
CA ARG A 97 5.68 -1.91 6.32
C ARG A 97 5.76 -2.77 5.06
N ILE A 98 5.07 -2.37 4.00
CA ILE A 98 5.08 -3.08 2.71
C ILE A 98 6.51 -3.15 2.17
N ASP A 99 7.27 -2.05 2.24
CA ASP A 99 8.63 -2.03 1.75
C ASP A 99 9.59 -2.84 2.64
N ALA A 100 9.38 -2.85 3.95
CA ALA A 100 10.12 -3.73 4.85
C ALA A 100 9.83 -5.22 4.55
N GLU A 101 8.57 -5.58 4.29
CA GLU A 101 8.19 -6.94 3.89
C GLU A 101 8.83 -7.33 2.56
N LYS A 102 8.79 -6.46 1.54
CA LYS A 102 9.49 -6.70 0.26
C LYS A 102 10.99 -6.91 0.45
N ARG A 103 11.65 -6.07 1.26
CA ARG A 103 13.09 -6.19 1.53
C ARG A 103 13.41 -7.51 2.23
N ARG A 104 12.61 -7.92 3.22
CA ARG A 104 12.78 -9.21 3.90
C ARG A 104 12.67 -10.37 2.91
N VAL A 105 11.65 -10.36 2.04
CA VAL A 105 11.48 -11.41 1.03
C VAL A 105 12.66 -11.43 0.04
N LEU A 106 13.16 -10.27 -0.36
CA LEU A 106 14.35 -10.18 -1.22
C LEU A 106 15.61 -10.72 -0.52
N GLU A 107 15.83 -10.33 0.74
CA GLU A 107 16.97 -10.81 1.54
C GLU A 107 16.91 -12.32 1.76
N GLU A 108 15.74 -12.86 2.09
CA GLU A 108 15.51 -14.31 2.22
C GLU A 108 15.79 -15.02 0.89
N ALA A 109 15.32 -14.48 -0.24
CA ALA A 109 15.58 -15.06 -1.56
C ALA A 109 17.07 -15.02 -1.92
N GLN A 110 17.79 -13.94 -1.59
CA GLN A 110 19.24 -13.83 -1.79
C GLN A 110 20.01 -14.85 -0.94
N GLN A 111 19.63 -15.00 0.33
CA GLN A 111 20.23 -16.01 1.21
C GLN A 111 20.01 -17.42 0.67
N LEU A 112 18.81 -17.73 0.19
CA LEU A 112 18.51 -19.00 -0.46
C LEU A 112 19.36 -19.21 -1.71
N ALA A 113 19.51 -18.19 -2.55
CA ALA A 113 20.35 -18.26 -3.74
C ALA A 113 21.80 -18.62 -3.40
N LEU A 114 22.38 -17.96 -2.39
CA LEU A 114 23.73 -18.26 -1.92
C LEU A 114 23.87 -19.70 -1.39
N ILE A 115 22.86 -20.22 -0.69
CA ILE A 115 22.85 -21.61 -0.22
C ILE A 115 22.87 -22.57 -1.42
N PHE A 116 22.05 -22.34 -2.44
CA PHE A 116 22.01 -23.18 -3.63
C PHE A 116 23.31 -23.15 -4.43
N GLU A 117 23.93 -21.97 -4.56
CA GLU A 117 25.23 -21.79 -5.23
C GLU A 117 26.37 -22.49 -4.47
N THR A 118 26.35 -22.43 -3.14
CA THR A 118 27.37 -23.05 -2.29
C THR A 118 27.29 -24.58 -2.33
N VAL A 119 26.08 -25.14 -2.27
CA VAL A 119 25.89 -26.60 -2.31
C VAL A 119 26.18 -27.16 -3.69
N GLY A 120 25.83 -26.41 -4.74
CA GLY A 120 26.53 -26.31 -6.01
C GLY A 120 26.69 -27.54 -6.91
N ALA A 121 26.65 -28.77 -6.42
CA ALA A 121 26.95 -29.98 -7.20
C ALA A 121 25.93 -31.09 -6.90
N PHE A 122 24.76 -30.97 -7.53
CA PHE A 122 23.73 -32.00 -7.45
C PHE A 122 24.07 -33.16 -8.38
N LYS A 123 24.09 -34.38 -7.84
CA LYS A 123 24.41 -35.59 -8.59
C LYS A 123 23.14 -36.25 -9.09
N VAL A 124 22.90 -36.21 -10.39
CA VAL A 124 21.75 -36.86 -11.02
C VAL A 124 22.21 -38.21 -11.57
N LYS A 125 21.62 -39.30 -11.08
CA LYS A 125 21.90 -40.65 -11.61
C LYS A 125 20.84 -41.04 -12.63
N ARG A 126 21.26 -41.39 -13.86
CA ARG A 126 20.38 -41.93 -14.90
C ARG A 126 21.02 -43.16 -15.55
N LYS A 127 20.20 -44.00 -16.20
CA LYS A 127 20.71 -45.18 -16.91
C LYS A 127 21.53 -44.73 -18.12
N GLY A 128 22.75 -45.22 -18.24
CA GLY A 128 23.62 -44.94 -19.38
C GLY A 128 23.10 -45.58 -20.67
N GLY A 129 23.12 -44.82 -21.77
CA GLY A 129 22.84 -45.27 -23.14
C GLY A 129 24.12 -45.67 -23.89
N LYS A 130 24.08 -45.63 -25.23
CA LYS A 130 25.27 -45.88 -26.05
C LYS A 130 26.23 -44.69 -25.91
N GLY A 131 27.46 -44.95 -25.42
CA GLY A 131 28.50 -43.93 -25.30
C GLY A 131 28.21 -42.95 -24.15
N LYS A 132 28.19 -41.63 -24.46
CA LYS A 132 27.95 -40.55 -23.48
C LYS A 132 26.48 -40.17 -23.30
N GLN A 133 25.58 -40.76 -24.08
CA GLN A 133 24.15 -40.45 -24.01
C GLN A 133 23.50 -41.17 -22.83
N ILE A 134 22.49 -40.56 -22.22
CA ILE A 134 21.64 -41.17 -21.18
C ILE A 134 20.30 -41.62 -21.75
N PHE A 135 19.66 -42.60 -21.11
CA PHE A 135 18.29 -42.95 -21.43
C PHE A 135 17.31 -41.94 -20.81
N GLY A 136 16.56 -41.27 -21.68
CA GLY A 136 15.62 -40.20 -21.33
C GLY A 136 16.30 -38.83 -21.18
N SER A 137 15.52 -37.82 -20.80
CA SER A 137 16.02 -36.49 -20.44
C SER A 137 16.02 -36.29 -18.92
N VAL A 138 16.92 -35.44 -18.44
CA VAL A 138 16.80 -34.87 -17.10
C VAL A 138 15.76 -33.76 -17.14
N THR A 139 14.77 -33.85 -16.25
CA THR A 139 13.67 -32.89 -16.18
C THR A 139 13.79 -32.02 -14.94
N ALA A 140 13.06 -30.91 -14.90
CA ALA A 140 12.97 -30.05 -13.72
C ALA A 140 12.50 -30.82 -12.47
N GLN A 141 11.64 -31.85 -12.64
CA GLN A 141 11.16 -32.67 -11.53
C GLN A 141 12.32 -33.43 -10.86
N ASP A 142 13.23 -34.00 -11.64
CA ASP A 142 14.39 -34.72 -11.10
C ASP A 142 15.27 -33.81 -10.23
N LEU A 143 15.44 -32.56 -10.65
CA LEU A 143 16.20 -31.57 -9.88
C LEU A 143 15.49 -31.20 -8.59
N VAL A 144 14.18 -30.98 -8.62
CA VAL A 144 13.37 -30.71 -7.42
C VAL A 144 13.48 -31.85 -6.42
N ASP A 145 13.36 -33.09 -6.88
CA ASP A 145 13.43 -34.27 -6.01
C ASP A 145 14.81 -34.43 -5.38
N ILE A 146 15.88 -34.15 -6.13
CA ILE A 146 17.26 -34.20 -5.63
C ILE A 146 17.54 -33.06 -4.65
N ILE A 147 17.05 -31.85 -4.92
CA ILE A 147 17.13 -30.72 -3.99
C ILE A 147 16.41 -31.07 -2.69
N LYS A 148 15.21 -31.67 -2.77
CA LYS A 148 14.47 -32.12 -1.60
C LYS A 148 15.24 -33.18 -0.80
N ALA A 149 15.90 -34.11 -1.48
CA ALA A 149 16.68 -35.16 -0.82
C ALA A 149 17.94 -34.62 -0.13
N GLN A 150 18.65 -33.66 -0.74
CA GLN A 150 19.94 -33.18 -0.23
C GLN A 150 19.81 -32.02 0.75
N LEU A 151 18.93 -31.06 0.46
CA LEU A 151 18.76 -29.82 1.24
C LEU A 151 17.53 -29.85 2.15
N GLN A 152 16.65 -30.86 2.02
CA GLN A 152 15.35 -30.92 2.71
C GLN A 152 14.50 -29.65 2.49
N ARG A 153 14.68 -29.00 1.35
CA ARG A 153 13.93 -27.81 0.94
C ARG A 153 12.99 -28.17 -0.21
N GLU A 154 11.77 -27.66 -0.14
CA GLU A 154 10.78 -27.81 -1.20
C GLU A 154 10.90 -26.63 -2.17
N VAL A 155 11.06 -26.96 -3.45
CA VAL A 155 11.20 -26.00 -4.56
C VAL A 155 10.14 -26.36 -5.61
N ASP A 156 9.43 -25.37 -6.14
CA ASP A 156 8.45 -25.61 -7.20
C ASP A 156 9.17 -25.85 -8.55
N LYS A 157 8.72 -26.81 -9.34
CA LYS A 157 9.23 -27.05 -10.70
C LYS A 157 9.06 -25.83 -11.62
N ARG A 158 8.11 -24.94 -11.34
CA ARG A 158 7.84 -23.74 -12.15
C ARG A 158 8.95 -22.70 -12.11
N ILE A 159 9.76 -22.71 -11.05
CA ILE A 159 10.87 -21.77 -10.89
C ILE A 159 12.20 -22.31 -11.41
N VAL A 160 12.22 -23.57 -11.87
CA VAL A 160 13.42 -24.24 -12.40
C VAL A 160 13.46 -24.09 -13.92
N GLU A 161 14.51 -23.43 -14.42
CA GLU A 161 14.82 -23.40 -15.84
C GLU A 161 16.03 -24.31 -16.11
N LEU A 162 15.78 -25.34 -16.93
CA LEU A 162 16.75 -26.39 -17.25
C LEU A 162 16.84 -26.56 -18.77
N PRO A 163 18.04 -26.49 -19.38
CA PRO A 163 18.24 -26.93 -20.76
C PRO A 163 17.96 -28.43 -20.91
N GLU A 164 17.62 -28.89 -22.12
CA GLU A 164 17.40 -30.32 -22.34
C GLU A 164 18.73 -31.09 -22.24
N ILE A 165 18.87 -31.91 -21.19
CA ILE A 165 20.07 -32.71 -20.94
C ILE A 165 19.80 -34.17 -21.33
N ARG A 166 20.56 -34.65 -22.32
CA ARG A 166 20.53 -36.04 -22.83
C ARG A 166 21.89 -36.73 -22.78
N GLU A 167 22.91 -36.04 -22.29
CA GLU A 167 24.27 -36.57 -22.21
C GLU A 167 24.79 -36.49 -20.78
N THR A 168 25.80 -37.30 -20.51
CA THR A 168 26.52 -37.33 -19.25
C THR A 168 27.50 -36.17 -19.23
N GLY A 169 27.44 -35.31 -18.22
CA GLY A 169 28.26 -34.11 -18.14
C GLY A 169 27.82 -33.14 -17.04
N GLU A 170 28.49 -31.99 -17.02
CA GLU A 170 28.18 -30.89 -16.11
C GLU A 170 27.34 -29.85 -16.82
N TYR A 171 26.21 -29.49 -16.20
CA TYR A 171 25.27 -28.51 -16.72
C TYR A 171 24.96 -27.48 -15.65
N ILE A 172 24.52 -26.30 -16.09
CA ILE A 172 24.10 -25.22 -15.20
C ILE A 172 22.58 -25.10 -15.33
N ALA A 173 21.88 -25.21 -14.21
CA ALA A 173 20.44 -24.97 -14.08
C ALA A 173 20.23 -23.61 -13.39
N GLU A 174 19.20 -22.88 -13.82
CA GLU A 174 18.84 -21.58 -13.23
C GLU A 174 17.56 -21.71 -12.42
N LEU A 175 17.58 -21.22 -11.17
CA LEU A 175 16.46 -21.20 -10.25
C LEU A 175 15.98 -19.76 -10.04
N LYS A 176 14.80 -19.44 -10.54
CA LYS A 176 14.16 -18.12 -10.40
C LYS A 176 13.40 -18.03 -9.08
N LEU A 177 14.11 -17.75 -7.99
CA LEU A 177 13.54 -17.68 -6.63
C LEU A 177 12.68 -16.43 -6.41
N HIS A 178 13.10 -15.30 -6.97
CA HIS A 178 12.37 -14.03 -6.95
C HIS A 178 12.49 -13.36 -8.33
N PRO A 179 11.55 -12.48 -8.74
CA PRO A 179 11.69 -11.65 -9.95
C PRO A 179 13.04 -10.97 -10.17
N GLU A 180 13.77 -10.70 -9.08
CA GLU A 180 15.07 -10.01 -9.09
C GLU A 180 16.24 -10.93 -8.68
N VAL A 181 15.96 -12.17 -8.26
CA VAL A 181 16.97 -13.08 -7.71
C VAL A 181 16.91 -14.43 -8.42
N THR A 182 17.98 -14.73 -9.15
CA THR A 182 18.19 -15.99 -9.85
C THR A 182 19.42 -16.70 -9.28
N ALA A 183 19.27 -17.95 -8.85
CA ALA A 183 20.38 -18.76 -8.36
C ALA A 183 20.88 -19.71 -9.45
N ARG A 184 22.20 -19.87 -9.58
CA ARG A 184 22.81 -20.80 -10.55
C ARG A 184 23.30 -22.05 -9.85
N VAL A 185 22.86 -23.20 -10.34
CA VAL A 185 23.15 -24.49 -9.73
C VAL A 185 23.87 -25.40 -10.73
N LYS A 186 24.98 -26.03 -10.33
CA LYS A 186 25.62 -27.03 -11.18
C LYS A 186 25.01 -28.41 -10.93
N VAL A 187 24.71 -29.06 -12.04
CA VAL A 187 24.11 -30.38 -12.11
C VAL A 187 25.11 -31.29 -12.78
N ASN A 188 25.55 -32.33 -12.06
CA ASN A 188 26.46 -33.32 -12.61
C ASN A 188 25.70 -34.63 -12.85
N VAL A 189 25.59 -35.02 -14.12
CA VAL A 189 24.87 -36.21 -14.54
C VAL A 189 25.83 -37.38 -14.60
N PHE A 190 25.48 -38.47 -13.92
CA PHE A 190 26.24 -39.72 -13.92
C PHE A 190 25.40 -40.86 -14.50
N ALA A 191 26.05 -41.68 -15.33
CA ALA A 191 25.49 -42.94 -15.79
C ALA A 191 25.64 -44.02 -14.70
N ASN A 192 24.55 -44.73 -14.41
CA ASN A 192 24.55 -45.99 -13.66
C ASN A 192 24.32 -47.18 -14.58
#